data_AF-A0A843B5C5-F1
#
_entry.id   AF-A0A843B5C5-F1
#
_cell.length_a   1.000
_cell.length_b   1.000
_cell.length_c   1.000
_cell.angle_alpha   90.00
_cell.angle_beta   90.00
_cell.angle_gamma   90.00
#
_symmetry.space_group_name_H-M   'P 1'
#
loop_
_entity.id
_entity.type
_entity.pdbx_description
1 polymer ?
#
loop_
_entity_poly.entity_id
_entity_poly.type
_entity_poly.pdbx_seq_one_letter_code
_entity_poly.pdbx_strand_id
1 'polypeptide(L)' 'MELKLDFVHDDGKESGICHVHKVSGAELRKVGEIKFSDESDKRWIRMVMIEDHPNVSVIS' A
#
# COMPACT_ATOMS: atom_id res chain seq x y z
N MET A 1 9.22 -10.11 -8.10
CA MET A 1 8.78 -8.73 -8.37
C MET A 1 8.64 -8.05 -7.04
N GLU A 2 9.33 -6.93 -6.81
CA GLU A 2 9.25 -6.21 -5.54
C GLU A 2 8.19 -5.11 -5.62
N LEU A 3 7.36 -5.01 -4.59
CA LEU A 3 6.29 -4.05 -4.46
C LEU A 3 6.47 -3.22 -3.18
N LYS A 4 6.17 -1.93 -3.27
CA LYS A 4 6.08 -1.02 -2.13
C LYS A 4 4.65 -0.51 -1.99
N LEU A 5 4.14 -0.46 -0.77
CA LEU A 5 2.83 0.08 -0.44
C LEU A 5 3.01 1.42 0.27
N ASP A 6 2.35 2.45 -0.22
CA ASP A 6 2.29 3.78 0.38
C ASP A 6 0.85 4.08 0.79
N PHE A 7 0.61 4.40 2.07
CA PHE A 7 -0.74 4.65 2.59
C PHE A 7 -0.91 6.14 2.87
N VAL A 8 -1.78 6.78 2.09
CA VAL A 8 -2.08 8.21 2.20
C VAL A 8 -3.49 8.37 2.73
N HIS A 9 -3.63 9.02 3.89
CA HIS A 9 -4.93 9.34 4.48
C HIS A 9 -5.55 10.59 3.83
N ASP A 10 -6.87 10.59 3.74
CA ASP A 10 -7.62 11.81 3.48
C ASP A 10 -7.48 12.76 4.68
N ASP A 11 -7.45 14.07 4.43
CA ASP A 11 -7.20 15.06 5.48
C ASP A 11 -8.21 14.94 6.64
N GLY A 12 -7.67 14.65 7.83
CA GLY A 12 -8.44 14.46 9.06
C GLY A 12 -9.33 13.20 9.12
N LYS A 13 -9.15 12.21 8.23
CA LYS A 13 -9.98 10.99 8.19
C LYS A 13 -9.17 9.70 8.33
N GLU A 14 -9.86 8.65 8.74
CA GLU A 14 -9.35 7.28 8.76
C GLU A 14 -9.41 6.60 7.37
N SER A 15 -10.09 7.22 6.40
CA SER A 15 -10.12 6.78 5.01
C SER A 15 -8.90 7.26 4.23
N GLY A 16 -8.64 6.66 3.09
CA GLY A 16 -7.58 7.08 2.21
C GLY A 16 -7.31 6.13 1.06
N ILE A 17 -6.09 6.21 0.52
CA ILE A 17 -5.64 5.44 -0.63
C ILE A 17 -4.31 4.75 -0.30
N CYS A 18 -4.26 3.45 -0.53
CA CYS A 18 -3.03 2.68 -0.60
C CYS A 18 -2.53 2.69 -2.05
N HIS A 19 -1.42 3.36 -2.32
CA HIS A 19 -0.72 3.29 -3.59
C HIS A 19 0.17 2.06 -3.64
N VAL A 20 0.05 1.29 -4.73
CA VAL A 20 0.91 0.14 -4.99
C VAL A 20 1.96 0.53 -6.00
N HIS A 21 3.23 0.45 -5.61
CA HIS A 21 4.38 0.76 -6.45
C HIS A 21 5.16 -0.52 -6.77
N LYS A 22 5.58 -0.67 -8.02
CA LYS A 22 6.55 -1.69 -8.44
C LYS A 22 7.95 -1.08 -8.45
N VAL A 23 8.89 -1.75 -7.79
CA VAL A 23 10.31 -1.39 -7.85
C VAL A 23 10.88 -1.81 -9.21
N SER A 24 11.45 -0.85 -9.93
CA SER A 24 12.11 -1.07 -11.23
C SER A 24 13.49 -0.41 -11.20
N GLY A 25 14.53 -1.19 -10.88
CA GLY A 25 15.87 -0.63 -10.65
C GLY A 25 15.88 0.25 -9.40
N ALA A 26 16.24 1.53 -9.56
CA ALA A 26 16.23 2.52 -8.48
C ALA A 26 14.91 3.31 -8.38
N GLU A 27 13.92 3.02 -9.24
CA GLU A 27 12.69 3.80 -9.33
C GLU A 27 11.47 3.06 -8.76
N LEU A 28 10.54 3.85 -8.20
CA LEU A 28 9.22 3.40 -7.78
C LEU A 28 8.17 3.81 -8.80
N ARG A 29 7.61 2.85 -9.53
CA ARG A 29 6.53 3.11 -10.49
C ARG A 29 5.19 2.72 -9.90
N LYS A 30 4.24 3.66 -9.78
CA LYS A 30 2.86 3.35 -9.36
C LYS A 30 2.22 2.40 -10.38
N VAL A 31 1.67 1.29 -9.91
CA VAL A 31 1.02 0.23 -10.71
C VAL A 31 -0.44 0.01 -10.32
N GLY A 32 -0.88 0.55 -9.20
CA GLY A 32 -2.28 0.44 -8.76
C GLY A 32 -2.57 1.30 -7.54
N GLU A 33 -3.84 1.31 -7.17
CA GLU A 33 -4.33 1.96 -5.97
C GLU A 33 -5.51 1.19 -5.39
N ILE A 34 -5.63 1.21 -4.06
CA ILE A 34 -6.71 0.57 -3.32
C ILE A 34 -7.24 1.61 -2.34
N LYS A 35 -8.52 1.95 -2.44
CA LYS A 35 -9.16 2.82 -1.45
C LYS A 35 -9.46 2.03 -0.19
N PHE A 36 -9.24 2.65 0.97
CA PHE A 36 -9.67 2.12 2.26
C PHE A 36 -10.59 3.15 2.93
N SER A 37 -11.64 2.65 3.59
CA SER A 37 -12.66 3.50 4.21
C SER A 37 -12.34 3.82 5.66
N ASP A 38 -11.56 2.95 6.31
CA ASP A 38 -11.16 3.05 7.71
C ASP A 38 -9.85 2.28 8.00
N GLU A 39 -9.44 2.26 9.28
CA GLU A 39 -8.25 1.53 9.72
C GLU A 39 -8.40 0.00 9.68
N SER A 40 -9.63 -0.53 9.64
CA SER A 40 -9.87 -1.97 9.48
C SER A 40 -9.59 -2.41 8.05
N ASP A 41 -10.07 -1.65 7.06
CA ASP A 41 -9.74 -1.85 5.65
C ASP A 41 -8.22 -1.77 5.43
N LYS A 42 -7.57 -0.75 5.99
CA LYS A 42 -6.11 -0.59 5.91
C LYS A 42 -5.35 -1.78 6.53
N ARG A 43 -5.81 -2.28 7.68
CA ARG A 43 -5.22 -3.47 8.32
C ARG A 43 -5.41 -4.71 7.45
N TRP A 44 -6.59 -4.89 6.88
CA TRP A 44 -6.88 -6.00 5.98
C TRP A 44 -6.00 -5.95 4.73
N ILE A 45 -5.83 -4.79 4.11
CA ILE A 45 -4.92 -4.60 2.96
C ILE A 45 -3.49 -4.99 3.34
N ARG A 46 -3.00 -4.55 4.51
CA ARG A 46 -1.65 -4.94 4.99
C ARG A 46 -1.54 -6.46 5.17
N MET A 47 -2.54 -7.07 5.79
CA MET A 47 -2.56 -8.51 6.05
C MET A 47 -2.49 -9.29 4.74
N VAL A 48 -3.42 -9.05 3.82
CA VAL A 48 -3.51 -9.75 2.53
C VAL A 48 -2.29 -9.51 1.64
N MET A 49 -1.77 -8.29 1.61
CA MET A 49 -0.67 -7.94 0.71
C MET A 49 0.71 -8.32 1.26
N ILE A 50 0.87 -8.56 2.57
CA ILE A 50 2.19 -8.76 3.21
C ILE A 50 2.35 -10.18 3.76
N GLU A 51 1.33 -10.77 4.40
CA GLU A 51 1.52 -12.01 5.18
C GLU A 51 2.05 -13.20 4.37
N ASP A 52 1.79 -13.24 3.06
CA ASP A 52 2.27 -14.31 2.17
C ASP A 52 3.20 -13.82 1.05
N HIS A 53 3.65 -12.56 1.12
CA HIS A 53 4.40 -11.91 0.05
C HIS A 53 5.65 -11.19 0.59
N PRO A 54 6.77 -11.91 0.78
CA PRO A 54 8.01 -11.34 1.34
C PRO A 54 8.64 -10.23 0.46
N ASN A 55 8.19 -10.10 -0.79
CA ASN A 55 8.63 -9.06 -1.71
C ASN A 55 7.75 -7.80 -1.67
N VAL A 56 6.79 -7.72 -0.74
CA VAL A 56 5.91 -6.57 -0.53
C VAL A 56 6.28 -5.92 0.80
N SER A 57 6.46 -4.61 0.81
CA SER A 57 6.77 -3.86 2.04
C SER A 57 6.10 -2.49 2.05
N VAL A 58 5.87 -1.92 3.23
CA VAL A 58 5.28 -0.59 3.38
C VAL A 58 6.41 0.45 3.35
N ILE A 59 6.20 1.53 2.60
CA ILE A 59 7.03 2.75 2.65
C ILE A 59 6.28 3.85 3.40
N SER A 60 7.03 4.73 4.05
CA SER A 60 6.53 5.81 4.92
C SER A 60 6.63 7.15 4.23
#